data_AF-A0A8T1AZL9-F1
#
_entry.id   AF-A0A8T1AZL9-F1
#
_cell.length_a   1.000
_cell.length_b   1.000
_cell.length_c   1.000
_cell.angle_alpha   90.00
_cell.angle_beta   90.00
_cell.angle_gamma   90.00
#
_symmetry.space_group_name_H-M   'P 1'
#
loop_
_entity.id
_entity.type
_entity.pdbx_description
1 polymer ?
#
loop_
_entity_poly.entity_id
_entity_poly.type
_entity_poly.pdbx_seq_one_letter_code
_entity_poly.pdbx_strand_id
1 'polypeptide(L)'
;MSVPFSGGGTSYGKGLRAANEVLSRNDFEEFKVVLIFFSDGQPCDIELGITLAYHIRSSYAKYDLKAFVVGFGYVNLPVLQRVASEMGVKQASR
;
A
#
# COMPACT_ATOMS: atom_id res chain seq x y z
N MET A 1 -34.64 3.32 -6.22
CA MET A 1 -33.38 3.05 -6.95
C MET A 1 -32.34 2.64 -5.91
N SER A 2 -32.13 1.34 -5.71
CA SER A 2 -31.09 0.86 -4.78
C SER A 2 -29.79 0.71 -5.56
N VAL A 3 -28.75 1.42 -5.14
CA VAL A 3 -27.39 1.10 -5.59
C VAL A 3 -27.10 -0.31 -5.07
N PRO A 4 -26.80 -1.30 -5.92
CA PRO A 4 -26.39 -2.61 -5.45
C PRO A 4 -25.02 -2.44 -4.80
N PHE A 5 -25.02 -2.16 -3.49
CA PHE A 5 -23.81 -2.19 -2.69
C PHE A 5 -23.45 -3.65 -2.47
N SER A 6 -22.64 -4.21 -3.36
CA SER A 6 -21.87 -5.40 -3.04
C SER A 6 -20.72 -4.96 -2.14
N GLY A 7 -20.95 -4.97 -0.82
CA GLY A 7 -19.86 -4.87 0.14
C GLY A 7 -18.84 -5.96 -0.18
N GLY A 8 -17.76 -5.59 -0.85
CA GLY A 8 -16.62 -6.44 -1.13
C GLY A 8 -15.50 -6.09 -0.17
N GLY A 9 -14.81 -7.10 0.36
CA GLY A 9 -13.60 -6.85 1.14
C GLY A 9 -12.57 -6.06 0.33
N THR A 10 -11.83 -5.19 1.00
CA THR A 10 -10.74 -4.41 0.38
C THR A 10 -9.61 -5.36 -0.02
N SER A 11 -9.13 -5.28 -1.28
CA SER A 11 -7.97 -6.08 -1.72
C SER A 11 -6.72 -5.20 -1.77
N TYR A 12 -5.80 -5.43 -0.84
CA TYR A 12 -4.48 -4.80 -0.86
C TYR A 12 -3.65 -5.29 -2.02
N GLY A 13 -3.77 -6.57 -2.38
CA GLY A 13 -2.99 -7.15 -3.45
C GLY A 13 -3.25 -6.48 -4.81
N LYS A 14 -4.52 -6.17 -5.11
CA LYS A 14 -4.88 -5.44 -6.33
C LYS A 14 -4.27 -4.04 -6.37
N GLY A 15 -4.40 -3.27 -5.28
CA GLY A 15 -3.87 -1.91 -5.21
C GLY A 15 -2.34 -1.85 -5.31
N LEU A 16 -1.65 -2.73 -4.58
CA LEU A 16 -0.18 -2.79 -4.60
C LEU A 16 0.37 -3.31 -5.92
N ARG A 17 -0.32 -4.25 -6.58
CA ARG A 17 0.06 -4.69 -7.93
C ARG A 17 -0.04 -3.54 -8.93
N ALA A 18 -1.14 -2.78 -8.90
CA ALA A 18 -1.29 -1.61 -9.76
C ALA A 18 -0.21 -0.55 -9.49
N ALA A 19 0.13 -0.29 -8.22
CA ALA A 19 1.23 0.61 -7.88
C ALA A 19 2.59 0.09 -8.41
N ASN A 20 2.86 -1.21 -8.28
CA ASN A 20 4.07 -1.82 -8.81
C ASN A 20 4.18 -1.72 -10.34
N GLU A 21 3.06 -1.82 -11.05
CA GLU A 21 2.99 -1.65 -12.50
C GLU A 21 3.34 -0.22 -12.95
N VAL A 22 3.00 0.80 -12.15
CA VAL A 22 3.41 2.18 -12.42
C VAL A 22 4.90 2.34 -12.10
N LEU A 23 5.34 1.87 -10.93
CA LEU A 23 6.74 1.96 -10.50
C LEU A 23 7.70 1.27 -11.48
N SER A 24 7.33 0.11 -12.02
CA SER A 24 8.20 -0.65 -12.93
C SER A 24 8.47 0.04 -14.27
N ARG A 25 7.68 1.06 -14.61
CA ARG A 25 7.78 1.83 -15.86
C ARG A 25 8.26 3.27 -15.64
N ASN A 26 8.53 3.64 -14.38
CA ASN A 26 9.01 4.98 -14.05
C ASN A 26 10.47 5.13 -14.46
N ASP A 27 10.80 6.25 -15.11
CA ASP A 27 12.19 6.69 -15.21
C ASP A 27 12.63 7.29 -13.87
N PHE A 28 13.44 6.57 -13.12
CA PHE A 28 13.89 6.98 -11.78
C PHE A 28 15.06 7.98 -11.79
N GLU A 29 15.65 8.25 -12.96
CA GLU A 29 16.63 9.33 -13.14
C GLU A 29 15.92 10.67 -13.33
N GLU A 30 14.77 10.66 -14.01
CA GLU A 30 13.96 11.87 -14.24
C GLU A 30 12.95 12.14 -13.10
N PHE A 31 12.26 11.11 -12.62
CA PHE A 31 11.14 11.27 -11.68
C PHE A 31 11.38 10.59 -10.35
N LYS A 32 11.21 11.35 -9.26
CA LYS A 32 11.15 10.82 -7.90
C LYS A 32 9.74 10.42 -7.52
N VAL A 33 9.56 9.15 -7.15
CA VAL A 33 8.24 8.59 -6.83
C VAL A 33 8.00 8.59 -5.33
N VAL A 34 6.76 8.88 -4.95
CA VAL A 34 6.25 8.73 -3.58
C VAL A 34 5.03 7.81 -3.63
N LEU A 35 5.04 6.76 -2.82
CA LEU A 35 3.92 5.84 -2.64
C LEU A 35 3.14 6.21 -1.37
N ILE A 36 1.85 6.50 -1.49
CA ILE A 36 0.99 6.75 -0.32
C ILE A 36 -0.13 5.71 -0.30
N PHE A 37 -0.12 4.87 0.73
CA PHE A 37 -1.07 3.78 0.91
C PHE A 37 -2.11 4.17 1.96
N PHE A 38 -3.32 4.46 1.51
CA PHE A 38 -4.45 4.81 2.38
C PHE A 38 -5.33 3.58 2.61
N SER A 39 -5.63 3.27 3.87
CA SER A 39 -6.60 2.22 4.21
C SER A 39 -7.09 2.35 5.65
N ASP A 40 -8.25 1.77 5.95
CA ASP A 40 -8.76 1.55 7.32
C ASP A 40 -8.17 0.28 7.97
N GLY A 41 -7.37 -0.51 7.25
CA GLY A 41 -6.74 -1.71 7.82
C GLY A 41 -7.57 -2.99 7.70
N GLN A 42 -8.61 -3.04 6.88
CA GLN A 42 -9.52 -4.19 6.80
C GLN A 42 -9.49 -4.94 5.44
N PRO A 43 -8.33 -5.48 5.01
CA PRO A 43 -8.26 -6.23 3.75
C PRO A 43 -8.77 -7.66 3.87
N CYS A 44 -9.21 -8.22 2.75
CA CYS A 44 -9.50 -9.66 2.61
C CYS A 44 -8.26 -10.50 2.26
N ASP A 45 -7.13 -9.87 1.89
CA ASP A 45 -5.94 -10.53 1.33
C ASP A 45 -4.63 -10.01 1.95
N ILE A 46 -4.59 -9.81 3.28
CA ILE A 46 -3.46 -9.18 3.98
C ILE A 46 -2.10 -9.82 3.64
N GLU A 47 -1.99 -11.15 3.62
CA GLU A 47 -0.69 -11.81 3.39
C GLU A 47 -0.15 -11.55 1.97
N LEU A 48 -1.03 -11.47 0.97
CA LEU A 48 -0.64 -11.06 -0.38
C LEU A 48 -0.24 -9.57 -0.40
N GLY A 49 -0.98 -8.72 0.33
CA GLY A 49 -0.65 -7.31 0.48
C GLY A 49 0.73 -7.11 1.09
N ILE A 50 1.05 -7.84 2.16
CA ILE A 50 2.36 -7.83 2.83
C ILE A 50 3.47 -8.27 1.88
N THR A 51 3.26 -9.37 1.16
CA THR A 51 4.25 -9.88 0.19
C THR A 51 4.56 -8.85 -0.89
N LEU A 52 3.54 -8.15 -1.41
CA LEU A 52 3.71 -7.11 -2.42
C LEU A 52 4.34 -5.83 -1.86
N ALA A 53 4.00 -5.45 -0.62
CA ALA A 53 4.63 -4.32 0.06
C ALA A 53 6.15 -4.53 0.21
N TYR A 54 6.55 -5.72 0.68
CA TYR A 54 7.95 -6.12 0.75
C TYR A 54 8.62 -6.12 -0.63
N HIS A 55 7.95 -6.66 -1.65
CA HIS A 55 8.47 -6.71 -3.01
C HIS A 55 8.73 -5.31 -3.57
N ILE A 56 7.78 -4.37 -3.42
CA ILE A 56 7.92 -2.99 -3.86
C ILE A 56 9.13 -2.33 -3.17
N ARG A 57 9.23 -2.43 -1.85
CA ARG A 57 10.36 -1.88 -1.11
C ARG A 57 11.68 -2.47 -1.64
N SER A 58 11.77 -3.79 -1.73
CA SER A 58 12.99 -4.48 -2.13
C SER A 58 13.44 -4.13 -3.56
N SER A 59 12.49 -3.96 -4.47
CA SER A 59 12.76 -3.62 -5.87
C SER A 59 13.19 -2.16 -6.06
N TYR A 60 12.60 -1.22 -5.32
CA TYR A 60 12.72 0.21 -5.61
C TYR A 60 13.39 1.05 -4.52
N ALA A 61 13.77 0.48 -3.37
CA ALA A 61 14.51 1.22 -2.33
C ALA A 61 15.82 1.83 -2.85
N LYS A 62 16.48 1.18 -3.81
CA LYS A 62 17.69 1.69 -4.47
C LYS A 62 17.47 3.00 -5.25
N TYR A 63 16.23 3.37 -5.54
CA TYR A 63 15.86 4.60 -6.23
C TYR A 63 15.36 5.70 -5.29
N ASP A 64 15.54 5.55 -3.97
CA ASP A 64 15.02 6.46 -2.94
C ASP A 64 13.48 6.57 -2.95
N LEU A 65 12.78 5.44 -3.19
CA LEU A 65 11.33 5.39 -3.09
C LEU A 65 10.87 5.73 -1.66
N LYS A 66 10.11 6.81 -1.53
CA LYS A 66 9.46 7.18 -0.26
C LYS A 66 8.08 6.56 -0.20
N ALA A 67 7.77 5.84 0.87
CA ALA A 67 6.44 5.27 1.09
C ALA A 67 5.81 5.79 2.38
N PHE A 68 4.48 5.77 2.44
CA PHE A 68 3.70 6.16 3.63
C PHE A 68 2.48 5.26 3.74
N VAL A 69 2.16 4.82 4.95
CA VAL A 69 0.91 4.11 5.26
C VAL A 69 0.07 5.00 6.16
N VAL A 70 -1.12 5.35 5.68
CA VAL A 70 -2.02 6.32 6.30
C VAL A 70 -3.34 5.64 6.65
N GLY A 71 -3.65 5.61 7.95
CA GLY A 71 -4.92 5.10 8.46
C GLY A 71 -6.04 6.13 8.30
N PHE A 72 -7.23 5.70 7.89
CA PHE A 72 -8.44 6.53 7.93
C PHE A 72 -9.68 5.73 8.37
N GLY A 73 -10.68 6.41 8.94
CA GLY A 73 -11.92 5.76 9.39
C GLY A 73 -11.75 4.92 10.66
N TYR A 74 -12.35 3.72 10.69
CA TYR A 74 -12.21 2.79 11.82
C TYR A 74 -10.96 1.93 11.65
N VAL A 75 -9.84 2.48 12.13
CA VAL A 75 -8.50 1.97 11.80
C VAL A 75 -8.16 0.70 12.57
N ASN A 76 -7.86 -0.37 11.84
CA ASN A 76 -7.16 -1.55 12.32
C ASN A 76 -5.64 -1.30 12.28
N LEU A 77 -5.14 -0.70 13.36
CA LEU A 77 -3.75 -0.26 13.48
C LEU A 77 -2.72 -1.41 13.32
N PRO A 78 -2.89 -2.59 13.97
CA PRO A 78 -1.92 -3.69 13.80
C PRO A 78 -1.73 -4.12 12.35
N VAL A 79 -2.80 -4.16 11.55
CA VAL A 79 -2.71 -4.51 10.13
C VAL A 79 -1.90 -3.47 9.36
N LEU A 80 -2.17 -2.18 9.58
CA LEU A 80 -1.45 -1.11 8.90
C LEU A 80 0.01 -1.02 9.34
N GLN A 81 0.33 -1.32 10.60
CA GLN A 81 1.71 -1.40 11.08
C GLN A 81 2.50 -2.52 10.41
N ARG A 82 1.87 -3.67 10.14
CA ARG A 82 2.50 -4.76 9.37
C ARG A 82 2.83 -4.27 7.96
N VAL A 83 1.89 -3.64 7.26
CA VAL A 83 2.14 -3.09 5.91
C VAL A 83 3.25 -2.03 5.94
N ALA A 84 3.22 -1.12 6.91
CA ALA A 84 4.21 -0.07 7.06
C ALA A 84 5.61 -0.64 7.30
N SER A 85 5.73 -1.62 8.19
CA SER A 85 7.01 -2.30 8.49
C SER A 85 7.62 -2.95 7.24
N GLU A 86 6.79 -3.61 6.43
CA GLU A 86 7.23 -4.28 5.21
C GLU A 86 7.59 -3.29 4.11
N MET A 87 6.90 -2.17 4.02
CA MET A 87 7.28 -1.03 3.18
C MET A 87 8.52 -0.27 3.69
N GLY A 88 9.00 -0.56 4.91
CA GLY A 88 10.16 0.09 5.50
C GLY A 88 9.85 1.48 6.09
N VAL A 89 8.59 1.74 6.45
CA VAL A 89 8.10 3.05 6.86
C VAL A 89 7.39 2.97 8.20
N LYS A 90 7.39 4.07 8.95
CA LYS A 90 6.60 4.18 10.17
C LYS A 90 5.19 4.65 9.81
N GLN A 91 4.18 4.04 10.42
CA GLN A 91 2.80 4.48 10.24
C GLN A 91 2.62 5.88 10.85
N ALA A 92 1.95 6.77 10.13
CA ALA A 92 1.50 8.05 10.66
C ALA A 92 0.06 7.90 11.18
N SER A 93 -0.12 7.94 12.50
CA SER A 93 -1.43 8.11 13.14
C SER A 93 -1.55 9.56 13.62
N ARG A 94 -2.60 10.26 13.19
CA ARG A 94 -3.05 11.51 13.82
C ARG A 94 -3.94 11.18 15.01
#